data_AF-A0A257WEU1-F1
#
_entry.id   AF-A0A257WEU1-F1
#
_cell.length_a   1.000
_cell.length_b   1.000
_cell.length_c   1.000
_cell.angle_alpha   90.00
_cell.angle_beta   90.00
_cell.angle_gamma   90.00
#
_symmetry.space_group_name_H-M   'P 1'
#
loop_
_entity.id
_entity.type
_entity.pdbx_description
1 polymer ?
#
loop_
_entity_poly.entity_id
_entity_poly.type
_entity_poly.pdbx_seq_one_letter_code
_entity_poly.pdbx_strand_id
1 'polypeptide(L)'
;MHSPLSSLALLTSTLACFAAENPPLFLNANQMSIVTGKPSLVLMSGGSTHIPVWSMSGGTDGQSVGGVITGLPPDCGGVKVEITVTTTDPETSPALEDVYRVHLSQLVEGAPFTERHYLGNPVRTALPAAPFHSRNIVLESYYEVVPDAPLMIRVQREPADPADTFTKPTGLAVVKVTPVKAPTRAHVVQEAQGYNSWPMLQAIGDKLVCVYSRGSAHTIHEDSRATYARTSTDGGKTWTAETLVASSPGYGDVPVGKGLDSTGAMLLWVRRVGPEWHEDLYRSTDGVKFTLISTPKLDVRPVQITDVFAVPSVGLMALWFAGNYGTDATNSWGMVTSKDDGKTWTQTPIESGLPKEQWPTEPAAVYLGDGKILAIARTEMGGPSTVRSQFQMISTDYGKTWTRAQTNISDVAASTPSLILDAKTGLLSLYYYQRGKGGVLRRRVVEPKHVFTHPLLWPVSEAVATGSEIAYDAGNVNTTVIGDTHYLSFYSGKAPDTAVLVSVVEAPGGEGKK
;
A
#
# COMPACT_ATOMS: atom_id res chain seq x y z
N MET A 1 -6.24 -57.58 -32.94
CA MET A 1 -6.52 -57.46 -31.49
C MET A 1 -5.20 -57.26 -30.78
N HIS A 2 -5.22 -56.48 -29.69
CA HIS A 2 -4.12 -56.02 -28.82
C HIS A 2 -3.61 -54.60 -29.08
N SER A 3 -4.21 -53.68 -28.31
CA SER A 3 -3.78 -52.30 -28.03
C SER A 3 -2.51 -52.26 -27.16
N PRO A 4 -1.68 -51.21 -27.26
CA PRO A 4 -0.66 -50.91 -26.28
C PRO A 4 -1.21 -50.04 -25.13
N LEU A 5 -0.78 -50.34 -23.91
CA LEU A 5 -1.03 -49.58 -22.68
C LEU A 5 -0.20 -48.28 -22.69
N SER A 6 -0.89 -47.14 -22.69
CA SER A 6 -0.29 -45.83 -22.36
C SER A 6 -0.27 -45.65 -20.85
N SER A 7 0.93 -45.51 -20.27
CA SER A 7 1.12 -45.17 -18.86
C SER A 7 1.08 -43.63 -18.72
N LEU A 8 -0.01 -43.12 -18.17
CA LEU A 8 -0.17 -41.71 -17.82
C LEU A 8 0.45 -41.50 -16.43
N ALA A 9 1.63 -40.90 -16.37
CA ALA A 9 2.23 -40.45 -15.11
C ALA A 9 1.50 -39.16 -14.65
N LEU A 10 0.69 -39.28 -13.59
CA LEU A 10 0.16 -38.14 -12.86
C LEU A 10 1.32 -37.47 -12.10
N LEU A 11 1.76 -36.29 -12.52
CA LEU A 11 2.50 -35.38 -11.66
C LEU A 11 1.51 -34.76 -10.68
N THR A 12 1.53 -35.24 -9.43
CA THR A 12 0.94 -34.53 -8.30
C THR A 12 1.84 -33.36 -7.92
N SER A 13 1.44 -32.14 -8.27
CA SER A 13 2.01 -30.92 -7.71
C SER A 13 1.55 -30.80 -6.25
N THR A 14 2.42 -31.15 -5.31
CA THR A 14 2.23 -30.81 -3.90
C THR A 14 2.47 -29.32 -3.72
N LEU A 15 1.40 -28.53 -3.69
CA LEU A 15 1.40 -27.21 -3.08
C LEU A 15 1.85 -27.38 -1.62
N ALA A 16 2.99 -26.79 -1.27
CA ALA A 16 3.40 -26.65 0.11
C ALA A 16 2.36 -25.77 0.83
N CYS A 17 1.42 -26.41 1.51
CA CYS A 17 0.53 -25.75 2.44
C CYS A 17 1.40 -25.40 3.64
N PHE A 18 1.79 -24.12 3.77
CA PHE A 18 2.31 -23.63 5.04
C PHE A 18 1.23 -23.90 6.10
N ALA A 19 1.51 -24.82 7.01
CA ALA A 19 0.68 -25.01 8.18
C ALA A 19 0.70 -23.68 8.96
N ALA A 20 -0.45 -23.04 9.12
CA ALA A 20 -0.56 -21.97 10.09
C ALA A 20 -0.18 -22.57 11.45
N GLU A 21 0.87 -22.04 12.09
CA GLU A 21 1.36 -22.54 13.39
C GLU A 21 0.28 -22.51 14.48
N ASN A 22 -0.79 -21.73 14.28
CA ASN A 22 -1.98 -21.71 15.12
C ASN A 22 -3.28 -21.85 14.28
N PRO A 23 -4.25 -22.67 14.71
CA PRO A 23 -5.50 -22.85 13.97
C PRO A 23 -6.36 -21.58 13.99
N PRO A 24 -7.11 -21.30 12.91
CA PRO A 24 -8.05 -20.18 12.90
C PRO A 24 -9.21 -20.41 13.88
N LEU A 25 -9.69 -19.31 14.45
CA LEU A 25 -10.83 -19.24 15.36
C LEU A 25 -12.07 -18.75 14.58
N PHE A 26 -13.27 -19.19 14.96
CA PHE A 26 -14.48 -18.93 14.20
C PHE A 26 -15.64 -18.45 15.07
N LEU A 27 -16.44 -17.52 14.52
CA LEU A 27 -17.80 -17.24 14.95
C LEU A 27 -18.75 -17.65 13.83
N ASN A 28 -19.65 -18.58 14.11
CA ASN A 28 -20.80 -18.83 13.24
C ASN A 28 -21.95 -17.87 13.57
N ALA A 29 -22.98 -17.84 12.72
CA ALA A 29 -24.14 -16.96 12.88
C ALA A 29 -24.81 -17.02 14.27
N ASN A 30 -24.86 -18.19 14.92
CA ASN A 30 -25.47 -18.37 16.24
C ASN A 30 -24.59 -17.89 17.40
N GLN A 31 -23.30 -17.63 17.15
CA GLN A 31 -22.36 -17.09 18.14
C GLN A 31 -22.25 -15.56 18.07
N MET A 32 -23.03 -14.93 17.20
CA MET A 32 -23.07 -13.49 17.01
C MET A 32 -24.43 -12.93 17.42
N SER A 33 -24.47 -11.65 17.78
CA SER A 33 -25.68 -10.91 18.11
C SER A 33 -25.72 -9.57 17.38
N ILE A 34 -26.91 -8.99 17.31
CA ILE A 34 -27.09 -7.61 16.80
C ILE A 34 -26.27 -6.65 17.66
N VAL A 35 -25.51 -5.76 17.01
CA VAL A 35 -24.83 -4.65 17.69
C VAL A 35 -25.51 -3.33 17.36
N THR A 36 -25.84 -3.09 16.08
CA THR A 36 -26.57 -1.89 15.63
C THR A 36 -27.54 -2.21 14.50
N GLY A 37 -28.56 -1.35 14.34
CA GLY A 37 -29.55 -1.47 13.28
C GLY A 37 -30.54 -2.61 13.52
N LYS A 38 -31.07 -3.17 12.43
CA LYS A 38 -32.07 -4.26 12.45
C LYS A 38 -31.70 -5.43 11.51
N PRO A 39 -30.48 -5.98 11.56
CA PRO A 39 -30.19 -7.23 10.86
C PRO A 39 -31.01 -8.38 11.46
N SER A 40 -31.21 -9.47 10.71
CA SER A 40 -32.01 -10.62 11.16
C SER A 40 -31.27 -11.94 11.00
N LEU A 41 -31.33 -12.80 12.01
CA LEU A 41 -30.83 -14.17 11.91
C LEU A 41 -31.87 -15.02 11.17
N VAL A 42 -31.51 -15.51 9.99
CA VAL A 42 -32.39 -16.26 9.10
C VAL A 42 -31.73 -17.52 8.60
N LEU A 43 -32.54 -18.49 8.16
CA LEU A 43 -32.07 -19.68 7.46
C LEU A 43 -32.11 -19.42 5.95
N MET A 44 -30.99 -19.01 5.35
CA MET A 44 -30.90 -18.89 3.89
C MET A 44 -30.84 -20.27 3.25
N SER A 45 -31.60 -20.45 2.17
CA SER A 45 -31.86 -21.76 1.58
C SER A 45 -31.66 -21.75 0.06
N GLY A 46 -31.11 -22.83 -0.47
CA GLY A 46 -30.99 -23.08 -1.91
C GLY A 46 -30.94 -24.59 -2.17
N GLY A 47 -31.92 -25.09 -2.93
CA GLY A 47 -32.13 -26.54 -3.06
C GLY A 47 -32.41 -27.19 -1.70
N SER A 48 -31.68 -28.26 -1.37
CA SER A 48 -31.74 -28.96 -0.08
C SER A 48 -30.75 -28.41 0.98
N THR A 49 -30.02 -27.33 0.66
CA THR A 49 -29.01 -26.76 1.53
C THR A 49 -29.57 -25.55 2.28
N HIS A 50 -29.33 -25.52 3.59
CA HIS A 50 -29.82 -24.49 4.51
C HIS A 50 -28.69 -24.01 5.41
N ILE A 51 -28.47 -22.70 5.50
CA ILE A 51 -27.35 -22.10 6.24
C ILE A 51 -27.88 -20.95 7.11
N PRO A 52 -27.64 -20.95 8.43
CA PRO A 52 -27.98 -19.82 9.29
C PRO A 52 -27.05 -18.65 8.97
N VAL A 53 -27.63 -17.47 8.74
CA VAL A 53 -26.89 -16.25 8.41
C VAL A 53 -27.52 -15.03 9.08
N TRP A 54 -26.72 -14.00 9.31
CA TRP A 54 -27.23 -12.66 9.58
C TRP A 54 -27.50 -11.94 8.27
N SER A 55 -28.78 -11.73 7.95
CA SER A 55 -29.22 -10.93 6.81
C SER A 55 -29.03 -9.44 7.12
N MET A 56 -28.19 -8.77 6.33
CA MET A 56 -27.90 -7.34 6.40
C MET A 56 -28.38 -6.63 5.14
N SER A 57 -29.13 -5.55 5.32
CA SER A 57 -29.72 -4.73 4.26
C SER A 57 -28.66 -4.04 3.40
N GLY A 58 -28.88 -4.00 2.08
CA GLY A 58 -28.12 -3.15 1.15
C GLY A 58 -28.75 -1.77 0.91
N GLY A 59 -29.83 -1.44 1.62
CA GLY A 59 -30.51 -0.15 1.50
C GLY A 59 -30.71 0.55 2.85
N THR A 60 -30.02 0.11 3.91
CA THR A 60 -30.18 0.71 5.25
C THR A 60 -28.84 0.74 5.97
N ASP A 61 -28.37 1.94 6.28
CA ASP A 61 -27.08 2.14 6.94
C ASP A 61 -27.03 1.64 8.38
N GLY A 62 -25.80 1.35 8.82
CA GLY A 62 -25.50 1.10 10.23
C GLY A 62 -25.97 -0.25 10.75
N GLN A 63 -26.24 -1.24 9.89
CA GLN A 63 -26.53 -2.61 10.32
C GLN A 63 -25.22 -3.35 10.63
N SER A 64 -25.13 -3.91 11.83
CA SER A 64 -23.97 -4.69 12.22
C SER A 64 -24.28 -5.77 13.23
N VAL A 65 -23.46 -6.81 13.21
CA VAL A 65 -23.50 -7.93 14.14
C VAL A 65 -22.10 -8.18 14.67
N GLY A 66 -21.98 -8.78 15.85
CA GLY A 66 -20.70 -8.99 16.48
C GLY A 66 -20.70 -10.13 17.48
N GLY A 67 -19.51 -10.49 17.92
CA GLY A 67 -19.27 -11.54 18.90
C GLY A 67 -17.88 -11.44 19.50
N VAL A 68 -17.54 -12.39 20.37
CA VAL A 68 -16.29 -12.40 21.11
C VAL A 68 -15.49 -13.65 20.75
N ILE A 69 -14.25 -13.44 20.32
CA ILE A 69 -13.26 -14.49 20.15
C ILE A 69 -12.38 -14.55 21.40
N THR A 70 -12.15 -15.77 21.89
CA THR A 70 -11.25 -16.06 23.01
C THR A 70 -10.24 -17.11 22.58
N GLY A 71 -9.16 -17.30 23.33
CA GLY A 71 -8.14 -18.30 23.01
C GLY A 71 -7.19 -17.87 21.89
N LEU A 72 -6.87 -16.57 21.81
CA LEU A 72 -5.74 -16.13 20.98
C LEU A 72 -4.44 -16.71 21.54
N PRO A 73 -3.57 -17.30 20.69
CA PRO A 73 -2.31 -17.89 21.13
C PRO A 73 -1.39 -16.90 21.87
N PRO A 74 -0.58 -17.35 22.84
CA PRO A 74 0.37 -16.48 23.56
C PRO A 74 1.43 -15.80 22.67
N ASP A 75 1.74 -16.37 21.51
CA ASP A 75 2.72 -15.87 20.54
C ASP A 75 2.07 -15.07 19.39
N CYS A 76 0.76 -14.80 19.48
CA CYS A 76 0.01 -14.05 18.50
C CYS A 76 0.39 -12.55 18.53
N GLY A 77 1.07 -12.07 17.48
CA GLY A 77 1.40 -10.65 17.35
C GLY A 77 0.27 -9.81 16.74
N GLY A 78 -0.61 -10.43 15.96
CA GLY A 78 -1.77 -9.78 15.38
C GLY A 78 -2.80 -10.77 14.87
N VAL A 79 -3.89 -10.27 14.31
CA VAL A 79 -4.93 -11.10 13.70
C VAL A 79 -5.29 -10.63 12.29
N LYS A 80 -5.62 -11.60 11.43
CA LYS A 80 -6.35 -11.41 10.18
C LYS A 80 -7.83 -11.77 10.40
N VAL A 81 -8.74 -10.92 9.92
CA VAL A 81 -10.19 -11.13 10.03
C VAL A 81 -10.80 -11.28 8.64
N GLU A 82 -11.50 -12.40 8.45
CA GLU A 82 -12.15 -12.79 7.21
C GLU A 82 -13.63 -13.06 7.49
N ILE A 83 -14.50 -12.77 6.53
CA ILE A 83 -15.92 -13.10 6.60
C ILE A 83 -16.33 -13.99 5.44
N THR A 84 -17.29 -14.88 5.68
CA THR A 84 -17.98 -15.63 4.63
C THR A 84 -19.38 -15.07 4.46
N VAL A 85 -19.67 -14.57 3.26
CA VAL A 85 -20.97 -13.99 2.91
C VAL A 85 -21.62 -14.74 1.75
N THR A 86 -22.93 -14.64 1.64
CA THR A 86 -23.72 -15.16 0.52
C THR A 86 -24.97 -14.29 0.28
N THR A 87 -25.69 -14.52 -0.81
CA THR A 87 -27.02 -13.97 -1.05
C THR A 87 -27.83 -14.94 -1.88
N THR A 88 -29.12 -15.08 -1.62
CA THR A 88 -30.05 -15.87 -2.46
C THR A 88 -30.72 -15.02 -3.53
N ASP A 89 -30.42 -13.73 -3.62
CA ASP A 89 -31.08 -12.83 -4.54
C ASP A 89 -30.63 -13.09 -5.99
N PRO A 90 -31.56 -13.29 -6.94
CA PRO A 90 -31.24 -13.60 -8.33
C PRO A 90 -30.60 -12.44 -9.09
N GLU A 91 -30.65 -11.20 -8.58
CA GLU A 91 -30.04 -10.03 -9.20
C GLU A 91 -28.51 -9.96 -9.00
N THR A 92 -27.91 -10.91 -8.28
CA THR A 92 -26.44 -10.96 -8.10
C THR A 92 -25.69 -11.01 -9.42
N SER A 93 -24.59 -10.26 -9.52
CA SER A 93 -23.80 -10.14 -10.75
C SER A 93 -22.38 -9.65 -10.43
N PRO A 94 -21.33 -10.05 -11.18
CA PRO A 94 -19.98 -9.51 -11.03
C PRO A 94 -19.85 -8.01 -11.35
N ALA A 95 -20.89 -7.40 -11.92
CA ALA A 95 -20.97 -5.95 -12.14
C ALA A 95 -21.46 -5.17 -10.90
N LEU A 96 -21.95 -5.88 -9.87
CA LEU A 96 -22.41 -5.31 -8.61
C LEU A 96 -21.42 -5.62 -7.50
N GLU A 97 -21.41 -4.76 -6.50
CA GLU A 97 -20.50 -4.81 -5.36
C GLU A 97 -21.24 -4.56 -4.06
N ASP A 98 -20.76 -5.18 -2.99
CA ASP A 98 -21.14 -4.87 -1.63
C ASP A 98 -19.90 -4.54 -0.79
N VAL A 99 -20.11 -3.73 0.25
CA VAL A 99 -19.02 -3.17 1.06
C VAL A 99 -19.20 -3.53 2.51
N TYR A 100 -18.14 -4.02 3.12
CA TYR A 100 -18.11 -4.36 4.55
C TYR A 100 -16.91 -3.71 5.23
N ARG A 101 -17.02 -3.53 6.54
CA ARG A 101 -15.86 -3.27 7.40
C ARG A 101 -15.97 -4.01 8.70
N VAL A 102 -14.84 -4.10 9.38
CA VAL A 102 -14.74 -4.66 10.72
C VAL A 102 -14.50 -3.55 11.73
N HIS A 103 -15.05 -3.69 12.93
CA HIS A 103 -14.62 -2.99 14.13
C HIS A 103 -14.00 -4.01 15.08
N LEU A 104 -12.82 -3.70 15.60
CA LEU A 104 -12.08 -4.56 16.52
C LEU A 104 -11.84 -3.82 17.83
N SER A 105 -11.84 -4.54 18.94
CA SER A 105 -11.36 -4.05 20.23
C SER A 105 -10.98 -5.23 21.12
N GLN A 106 -10.17 -5.01 22.14
CA GLN A 106 -9.78 -6.07 23.07
C GLN A 106 -10.28 -5.80 24.48
N LEU A 107 -10.69 -6.87 25.16
CA LEU A 107 -11.05 -6.85 26.57
C LEU A 107 -9.77 -7.08 27.40
N VAL A 108 -9.02 -6.00 27.65
CA VAL A 108 -7.80 -6.04 28.45
C VAL A 108 -8.12 -5.64 29.89
N GLU A 109 -7.65 -6.42 30.86
CA GLU A 109 -7.87 -6.15 32.28
C GLU A 109 -7.30 -4.77 32.66
N GLY A 110 -8.11 -3.96 33.35
CA GLY A 110 -7.72 -2.62 33.80
C GLY A 110 -7.75 -1.52 32.72
N ALA A 111 -8.02 -1.83 31.46
CA ALA A 111 -8.12 -0.86 30.37
C ALA A 111 -9.59 -0.53 30.01
N PRO A 112 -9.92 0.72 29.63
CA PRO A 112 -11.21 1.03 29.02
C PRO A 112 -11.43 0.24 27.72
N PHE A 113 -12.65 -0.28 27.50
CA PHE A 113 -13.01 -1.01 26.29
C PHE A 113 -12.79 -0.24 24.98
N THR A 114 -12.76 1.09 25.05
CA THR A 114 -12.55 1.98 23.90
C THR A 114 -11.08 2.21 23.58
N GLU A 115 -10.15 1.91 24.50
CA GLU A 115 -8.73 2.23 24.35
C GLU A 115 -8.13 1.54 23.12
N ARG A 116 -8.52 0.29 22.86
CA ARG A 116 -8.06 -0.50 21.71
C ARG A 116 -9.06 -0.58 20.57
N HIS A 117 -10.03 0.34 20.50
CA HIS A 117 -11.00 0.33 19.41
C HIS A 117 -10.33 0.67 18.08
N TYR A 118 -10.50 -0.22 17.11
CA TYR A 118 -10.04 -0.09 15.74
C TYR A 118 -11.23 -0.09 14.78
N LEU A 119 -11.31 0.94 13.96
CA LEU A 119 -12.24 1.01 12.84
C LEU A 119 -11.53 0.57 11.57
N GLY A 120 -11.89 -0.60 11.05
CA GLY A 120 -11.38 -1.15 9.80
C GLY A 120 -11.71 -0.27 8.59
N ASN A 121 -11.02 -0.54 7.50
CA ASN A 121 -11.28 0.12 6.22
C ASN A 121 -12.46 -0.57 5.52
N PRO A 122 -13.34 0.16 4.82
CA PRO A 122 -14.32 -0.47 3.96
C PRO A 122 -13.63 -1.27 2.84
N VAL A 123 -14.07 -2.52 2.70
CA VAL A 123 -13.62 -3.49 1.70
C VAL A 123 -14.78 -3.76 0.77
N ARG A 124 -14.59 -3.39 -0.50
CA ARG A 124 -15.52 -3.65 -1.61
C ARG A 124 -15.18 -4.97 -2.29
N THR A 125 -16.19 -5.74 -2.68
CA THR A 125 -16.01 -6.96 -3.46
C THR A 125 -17.11 -7.17 -4.47
N ALA A 126 -16.76 -7.67 -5.66
CA ALA A 126 -17.73 -8.07 -6.67
C ALA A 126 -18.60 -9.24 -6.17
N LEU A 127 -19.86 -9.26 -6.59
CA LEU A 127 -20.79 -10.36 -6.33
C LEU A 127 -20.59 -11.55 -7.28
N PRO A 128 -21.02 -12.76 -6.90
CA PRO A 128 -20.94 -13.93 -7.78
C PRO A 128 -21.95 -13.82 -8.94
N ALA A 129 -21.68 -14.55 -10.03
CA ALA A 129 -22.56 -14.60 -11.20
C ALA A 129 -23.88 -15.35 -10.98
N ALA A 130 -24.03 -16.05 -9.86
CA ALA A 130 -25.23 -16.79 -9.50
C ALA A 130 -25.51 -16.69 -8.00
N PRO A 131 -26.79 -16.78 -7.58
CA PRO A 131 -27.16 -16.74 -6.18
C PRO A 131 -26.68 -17.97 -5.42
N PHE A 132 -26.58 -17.81 -4.11
CA PHE A 132 -26.29 -18.85 -3.14
C PHE A 132 -24.87 -19.45 -3.26
N HIS A 133 -23.93 -18.62 -3.72
CA HIS A 133 -22.49 -18.90 -3.66
C HIS A 133 -21.87 -18.22 -2.43
N SER A 134 -20.91 -18.89 -1.80
CA SER A 134 -20.10 -18.32 -0.73
C SER A 134 -18.99 -17.43 -1.30
N ARG A 135 -18.77 -16.27 -0.69
CA ARG A 135 -17.58 -15.44 -0.91
C ARG A 135 -16.83 -15.26 0.41
N ASN A 136 -15.51 -15.41 0.37
CA ASN A 136 -14.64 -15.10 1.50
C ASN A 136 -14.00 -13.73 1.28
N ILE A 137 -14.17 -12.83 2.23
CA ILE A 137 -13.71 -11.44 2.15
C ILE A 137 -12.78 -11.18 3.34
N VAL A 138 -11.56 -10.72 3.07
CA VAL A 138 -10.64 -10.27 4.13
C VAL A 138 -10.98 -8.82 4.49
N LEU A 139 -11.44 -8.58 5.70
CA LEU A 139 -11.78 -7.23 6.18
C LEU A 139 -10.59 -6.51 6.82
N GLU A 140 -9.68 -7.27 7.42
CA GLU A 140 -8.42 -6.77 7.97
C GLU A 140 -7.38 -7.87 7.85
N SER A 141 -6.19 -7.56 7.33
CA SER A 141 -5.11 -8.53 7.19
C SER A 141 -4.10 -8.47 8.33
N TYR A 142 -4.08 -7.39 9.10
CA TYR A 142 -3.29 -7.29 10.33
C TYR A 142 -3.89 -6.25 11.29
N TYR A 143 -4.29 -6.70 12.47
CA TYR A 143 -4.55 -5.86 13.64
C TYR A 143 -3.70 -6.38 14.79
N GLU A 144 -2.85 -5.53 15.35
CA GLU A 144 -2.00 -5.88 16.50
C GLU A 144 -2.85 -6.21 17.73
N VAL A 145 -2.51 -7.29 18.43
CA VAL A 145 -3.27 -7.76 19.60
C VAL A 145 -2.37 -7.92 20.82
N VAL A 146 -2.95 -7.72 22.01
CA VAL A 146 -2.43 -8.30 23.24
C VAL A 146 -2.73 -9.80 23.21
N PRO A 147 -1.73 -10.68 23.35
CA PRO A 147 -1.96 -12.11 23.49
C PRO A 147 -2.92 -12.44 24.64
N ASP A 148 -3.65 -13.55 24.52
CA ASP A 148 -4.63 -14.07 25.50
C ASP A 148 -5.87 -13.19 25.79
N ALA A 149 -5.83 -11.88 25.50
CA ALA A 149 -6.96 -10.98 25.72
C ALA A 149 -8.09 -11.25 24.70
N PRO A 150 -9.35 -11.41 25.14
CA PRO A 150 -10.49 -11.60 24.25
C PRO A 150 -10.61 -10.49 23.20
N LEU A 151 -10.91 -10.88 21.97
CA LEU A 151 -11.11 -9.99 20.83
C LEU A 151 -12.61 -9.83 20.55
N MET A 152 -13.10 -8.61 20.69
CA MET A 152 -14.43 -8.22 20.23
C MET A 152 -14.38 -7.93 18.73
N ILE A 153 -15.33 -8.50 17.99
CA ILE A 153 -15.45 -8.31 16.56
C ILE A 153 -16.86 -7.83 16.25
N ARG A 154 -16.97 -6.80 15.44
CA ARG A 154 -18.22 -6.35 14.85
C ARG A 154 -18.05 -6.21 13.35
N VAL A 155 -18.90 -6.86 12.58
CA VAL A 155 -18.97 -6.75 11.12
C VAL A 155 -20.12 -5.84 10.76
N GLN A 156 -19.84 -4.83 9.94
CA GLN A 156 -20.82 -3.87 9.46
C GLN A 156 -20.84 -3.88 7.93
N ARG A 157 -22.04 -3.82 7.36
CA ARG A 157 -22.25 -3.52 5.94
C ARG A 157 -22.37 -2.01 5.73
N GLU A 158 -21.90 -1.51 4.57
CA GLU A 158 -21.77 -0.08 4.27
C GLU A 158 -22.61 0.37 3.06
N PRO A 159 -23.96 0.37 3.11
CA PRO A 159 -24.80 0.78 1.96
C PRO A 159 -24.60 2.23 1.50
N ALA A 160 -24.19 3.14 2.37
CA ALA A 160 -23.85 4.52 2.00
C ALA A 160 -22.48 4.69 1.34
N ASP A 161 -21.64 3.64 1.32
CA ASP A 161 -20.39 3.72 0.58
C ASP A 161 -20.70 3.66 -0.94
N PRO A 162 -20.14 4.56 -1.77
CA PRO A 162 -20.46 4.61 -3.20
C PRO A 162 -20.07 3.35 -3.97
N ALA A 163 -19.23 2.47 -3.40
CA ALA A 163 -18.96 1.16 -3.99
C ALA A 163 -20.00 0.07 -3.63
N ASP A 164 -20.89 0.26 -2.64
CA ASP A 164 -21.98 -0.69 -2.35
C ASP A 164 -23.13 -0.44 -3.34
N THR A 165 -23.03 -1.09 -4.50
CA THR A 165 -24.01 -0.95 -5.58
C THR A 165 -25.12 -2.00 -5.51
N PHE A 166 -24.97 -3.02 -4.66
CA PHE A 166 -25.93 -4.12 -4.52
C PHE A 166 -26.97 -3.86 -3.44
N THR A 167 -28.10 -3.24 -3.77
CA THR A 167 -29.06 -2.78 -2.74
C THR A 167 -29.84 -3.87 -1.98
N LYS A 168 -29.69 -5.16 -2.34
CA LYS A 168 -30.44 -6.28 -1.75
C LYS A 168 -29.75 -6.85 -0.51
N PRO A 169 -30.48 -7.60 0.34
CA PRO A 169 -29.87 -8.23 1.51
C PRO A 169 -28.77 -9.25 1.18
N THR A 170 -27.76 -9.28 2.04
CA THR A 170 -26.66 -10.26 2.01
C THR A 170 -26.56 -10.95 3.37
N GLY A 171 -26.24 -12.24 3.37
CA GLY A 171 -26.12 -13.06 4.56
C GLY A 171 -24.66 -13.21 4.99
N LEU A 172 -24.33 -12.80 6.23
CA LEU A 172 -23.07 -13.15 6.89
C LEU A 172 -23.21 -14.50 7.60
N ALA A 173 -22.44 -15.49 7.17
CA ALA A 173 -22.49 -16.85 7.70
C ALA A 173 -21.44 -17.10 8.78
N VAL A 174 -20.20 -16.66 8.53
CA VAL A 174 -19.03 -16.97 9.37
C VAL A 174 -18.11 -15.76 9.45
N VAL A 175 -17.53 -15.54 10.63
CA VAL A 175 -16.33 -14.73 10.84
C VAL A 175 -15.19 -15.67 11.19
N LYS A 176 -14.07 -15.53 10.50
CA LYS A 176 -12.84 -16.30 10.73
C LYS A 176 -11.74 -15.34 11.19
N VAL A 177 -11.09 -15.68 12.30
CA VAL A 177 -9.93 -14.97 12.84
C VAL A 177 -8.72 -15.88 12.73
N THR A 178 -7.71 -15.44 12.00
CA THR A 178 -6.44 -16.16 11.88
C THR A 178 -5.39 -15.42 12.70
N PRO A 179 -4.83 -16.02 13.76
CA PRO A 179 -3.64 -15.50 14.44
C PRO A 179 -2.48 -15.36 13.45
N VAL A 180 -1.76 -14.23 13.51
CA VAL A 180 -0.58 -13.97 12.69
C VAL A 180 0.59 -13.50 13.56
N LYS A 181 1.81 -13.77 13.12
CA LYS A 181 3.03 -13.34 13.80
C LYS A 181 3.18 -11.82 13.71
N ALA A 182 3.86 -11.25 14.70
CA ALA A 182 4.31 -9.87 14.61
C ALA A 182 5.28 -9.71 13.43
N PRO A 183 5.20 -8.61 12.66
CA PRO A 183 6.17 -8.30 11.63
C PRO A 183 7.58 -8.14 12.21
N THR A 184 8.60 -8.39 11.38
CA THR A 184 9.99 -8.17 11.77
C THR A 184 10.25 -6.71 12.08
N ARG A 185 11.02 -6.45 13.14
CA ARG A 185 11.41 -5.10 13.53
C ARG A 185 12.31 -4.45 12.47
N ALA A 186 11.97 -3.23 12.08
CA ALA A 186 12.80 -2.41 11.19
C ALA A 186 14.09 -1.94 11.88
N HIS A 187 15.15 -1.73 11.11
CA HIS A 187 16.43 -1.18 11.57
C HIS A 187 16.41 0.35 11.52
N VAL A 188 17.09 1.00 12.46
CA VAL A 188 17.19 2.46 12.50
C VAL A 188 18.25 2.94 11.51
N VAL A 189 17.87 3.87 10.65
CA VAL A 189 18.79 4.64 9.80
C VAL A 189 19.17 5.94 10.50
N GLN A 190 18.19 6.62 11.10
CA GLN A 190 18.36 7.90 11.76
C GLN A 190 17.29 8.12 12.84
N GLU A 191 17.69 8.63 14.02
CA GLU A 191 16.81 8.95 15.15
C GLU A 191 17.26 10.17 15.96
N ALA A 192 18.22 10.94 15.46
CA ALA A 192 18.64 12.20 16.07
C ALA A 192 17.48 13.20 16.09
N GLN A 193 17.51 14.12 17.06
CA GLN A 193 16.49 15.14 17.27
C GLN A 193 16.12 15.87 15.97
N GLY A 194 14.82 16.08 15.78
CA GLY A 194 14.23 16.73 14.61
C GLY A 194 13.33 15.81 13.78
N TYR A 195 12.63 16.43 12.85
CA TYR A 195 11.63 15.78 12.01
C TYR A 195 12.34 15.13 10.82
N ASN A 196 12.88 13.93 11.04
CA ASN A 196 13.52 13.12 10.00
C ASN A 196 12.44 12.44 9.13
N SER A 197 12.37 12.76 7.85
CA SER A 197 11.24 12.38 6.99
C SER A 197 11.60 12.28 5.51
N TRP A 198 10.63 11.78 4.73
CA TRP A 198 10.70 11.60 3.27
C TRP A 198 11.93 10.79 2.81
N PRO A 199 12.15 9.57 3.34
CA PRO A 199 13.32 8.81 2.94
C PRO A 199 13.22 8.29 1.50
N MET A 200 14.35 8.32 0.79
CA MET A 200 14.59 7.71 -0.52
C MET A 200 15.73 6.70 -0.38
N LEU A 201 15.51 5.45 -0.78
CA LEU A 201 16.47 4.37 -0.57
C LEU A 201 16.86 3.74 -1.89
N GLN A 202 18.14 3.81 -2.28
CA GLN A 202 18.64 3.24 -3.54
C GLN A 202 19.84 2.35 -3.28
N ALA A 203 19.93 1.21 -3.98
CA ALA A 203 21.14 0.43 -4.06
C ALA A 203 22.08 0.99 -5.14
N ILE A 204 23.36 1.15 -4.80
CA ILE A 204 24.47 1.36 -5.75
C ILE A 204 25.35 0.10 -5.65
N GLY A 205 25.20 -0.82 -6.59
CA GLY A 205 25.77 -2.16 -6.46
C GLY A 205 25.18 -2.90 -5.26
N ASP A 206 26.04 -3.35 -4.33
CA ASP A 206 25.68 -4.03 -3.09
C ASP A 206 25.54 -3.10 -1.87
N LYS A 207 25.68 -1.78 -2.08
CA LYS A 207 25.59 -0.77 -1.04
C LYS A 207 24.23 -0.09 -1.05
N LEU A 208 23.58 0.01 0.11
CA LEU A 208 22.39 0.82 0.30
C LEU A 208 22.77 2.28 0.57
N VAL A 209 22.02 3.20 -0.04
CA VAL A 209 22.08 4.64 0.20
C VAL A 209 20.69 5.10 0.59
N CYS A 210 20.55 5.58 1.83
CA CYS A 210 19.30 6.17 2.33
C CYS A 210 19.49 7.68 2.44
N VAL A 211 18.69 8.42 1.67
CA VAL A 211 18.63 9.88 1.70
C VAL A 211 17.34 10.30 2.37
N TYR A 212 17.35 11.32 3.21
CA TYR A 212 16.16 11.84 3.91
C TYR A 212 16.35 13.32 4.20
N SER A 213 15.28 14.00 4.63
CA SER A 213 15.39 15.37 5.13
C SER A 213 15.25 15.41 6.65
N ARG A 214 15.80 16.45 7.29
CA ARG A 214 15.53 16.78 8.70
C ARG A 214 15.08 18.22 8.80
N GLY A 215 13.98 18.45 9.51
CA GLY A 215 13.46 19.79 9.83
C GLY A 215 12.76 19.82 11.19
N SER A 216 11.73 20.65 11.37
CA SER A 216 11.05 20.84 12.68
C SER A 216 9.67 20.17 12.80
N ALA A 217 8.99 19.93 11.68
CA ALA A 217 7.62 19.40 11.64
C ALA A 217 7.31 18.80 10.25
N HIS A 218 6.06 18.42 10.00
CA HIS A 218 5.58 18.06 8.66
C HIS A 218 5.43 19.30 7.75
N THR A 219 6.53 19.99 7.49
CA THR A 219 6.62 21.18 6.62
C THR A 219 7.75 20.98 5.62
N ILE A 220 7.70 21.68 4.48
CA ILE A 220 8.63 21.44 3.36
C ILE A 220 9.47 22.66 2.98
N HIS A 221 9.15 23.84 3.52
CA HIS A 221 9.67 25.13 3.06
C HIS A 221 10.59 25.83 4.07
N GLU A 222 10.84 25.20 5.22
CA GLU A 222 11.63 25.82 6.28
C GLU A 222 13.12 25.84 5.92
N ASP A 223 13.78 26.97 6.17
CA ASP A 223 15.21 27.20 5.88
C ASP A 223 16.14 26.22 6.63
N SER A 224 15.70 25.76 7.80
CA SER A 224 16.43 24.75 8.58
C SER A 224 16.36 23.34 7.98
N ARG A 225 15.53 23.11 6.96
CA ARG A 225 15.34 21.78 6.39
C ARG A 225 16.39 21.48 5.34
N ALA A 226 17.24 20.52 5.68
CA ALA A 226 18.30 20.03 4.82
C ALA A 226 18.11 18.55 4.50
N THR A 227 18.72 18.13 3.39
CA THR A 227 18.76 16.74 2.92
C THR A 227 20.10 16.10 3.28
N TYR A 228 20.04 14.90 3.84
CA TYR A 228 21.18 14.13 4.32
C TYR A 228 21.17 12.73 3.73
N ALA A 229 22.34 12.11 3.61
CA ALA A 229 22.52 10.74 3.17
C ALA A 229 23.29 9.92 4.21
N ARG A 230 22.97 8.63 4.28
CA ARG A 230 23.75 7.61 4.99
C ARG A 230 23.88 6.38 4.08
N THR A 231 24.95 5.61 4.25
CA THR A 231 25.17 4.38 3.49
C THR A 231 25.30 3.16 4.40
N SER A 232 24.97 1.99 3.87
CA SER A 232 25.10 0.70 4.55
C SER A 232 25.64 -0.36 3.60
N THR A 233 26.54 -1.20 4.09
CA THR A 233 27.15 -2.34 3.38
C THR A 233 26.83 -3.68 4.03
N ASP A 234 25.91 -3.72 5.01
CA ASP A 234 25.57 -4.91 5.78
C ASP A 234 24.06 -5.22 5.78
N GLY A 235 23.37 -4.74 4.73
CA GLY A 235 21.93 -4.93 4.55
C GLY A 235 21.09 -4.02 5.44
N GLY A 236 21.57 -2.81 5.74
CA GLY A 236 20.82 -1.80 6.51
C GLY A 236 20.87 -1.99 8.02
N LYS A 237 21.74 -2.87 8.52
CA LYS A 237 21.89 -3.12 9.97
C LYS A 237 22.69 -2.01 10.65
N THR A 238 23.72 -1.51 9.99
CA THR A 238 24.50 -0.36 10.43
C THR A 238 24.64 0.67 9.31
N TRP A 239 24.79 1.94 9.72
CA TRP A 239 24.79 3.09 8.81
C TRP A 239 25.95 4.03 9.12
N THR A 240 26.61 4.53 8.07
CA THR A 240 27.70 5.51 8.19
C THR A 240 27.25 6.81 8.88
N ALA A 241 28.20 7.69 9.23
CA ALA A 241 27.86 9.06 9.61
C ALA A 241 27.07 9.78 8.49
N GLU A 242 26.28 10.77 8.89
CA GLU A 242 25.51 11.60 7.96
C GLU A 242 26.43 12.38 7.03
N THR A 243 26.06 12.46 5.76
CA THR A 243 26.65 13.40 4.80
C THR A 243 25.58 14.37 4.33
N LEU A 244 25.92 15.65 4.24
CA LEU A 244 25.03 16.68 3.72
C LEU A 244 24.92 16.55 2.20
N VAL A 245 23.68 16.48 1.69
CA VAL A 245 23.37 16.44 0.25
C VAL A 245 22.99 17.82 -0.26
N ALA A 246 22.05 18.48 0.42
CA ALA A 246 21.55 19.81 0.07
C ALA A 246 21.15 20.59 1.34
N SER A 247 21.54 21.86 1.38
CA SER A 247 21.07 22.85 2.37
C SER A 247 21.15 24.22 1.71
N SER A 248 20.02 24.64 1.17
CA SER A 248 19.87 25.82 0.33
C SER A 248 19.36 27.01 1.16
N PRO A 249 20.14 28.08 1.35
CA PRO A 249 19.72 29.22 2.17
C PRO A 249 18.42 29.86 1.66
N GLY A 250 17.44 30.01 2.54
CA GLY A 250 16.09 30.52 2.27
C GLY A 250 15.08 29.47 1.78
N TYR A 251 15.46 28.18 1.72
CA TYR A 251 14.64 27.10 1.18
C TYR A 251 14.68 25.87 2.08
N GLY A 252 13.62 25.08 2.05
CA GLY A 252 13.63 23.70 2.53
C GLY A 252 13.96 22.73 1.41
N ASP A 253 14.94 21.85 1.63
CA ASP A 253 15.34 20.79 0.70
C ASP A 253 14.73 19.45 1.11
N VAL A 254 13.92 18.85 0.24
CA VAL A 254 13.23 17.57 0.50
C VAL A 254 13.52 16.58 -0.64
N PRO A 255 14.10 15.40 -0.36
CA PRO A 255 14.23 14.37 -1.38
C PRO A 255 12.85 13.78 -1.70
N VAL A 256 12.58 13.59 -2.99
CA VAL A 256 11.22 13.28 -3.50
C VAL A 256 11.17 12.16 -4.55
N GLY A 257 12.31 11.81 -5.13
CA GLY A 257 12.39 10.72 -6.09
C GLY A 257 13.81 10.21 -6.24
N LYS A 258 13.95 8.94 -6.57
CA LYS A 258 15.24 8.30 -6.78
C LYS A 258 15.24 7.35 -7.97
N GLY A 259 16.43 7.04 -8.48
CA GLY A 259 16.60 5.99 -9.49
C GLY A 259 18.07 5.83 -9.87
N LEU A 260 18.32 5.18 -11.00
CA LEU A 260 19.66 4.95 -11.52
C LEU A 260 19.80 5.52 -12.93
N ASP A 261 20.99 6.04 -13.24
CA ASP A 261 21.38 6.35 -14.61
C ASP A 261 21.93 5.10 -15.35
N SER A 262 22.30 5.27 -16.62
CA SER A 262 22.83 4.17 -17.46
C SER A 262 24.11 3.52 -16.92
N THR A 263 24.83 4.18 -16.01
CA THR A 263 26.07 3.69 -15.39
C THR A 263 25.85 3.01 -14.04
N GLY A 264 24.60 2.98 -13.55
CA GLY A 264 24.27 2.50 -12.21
C GLY A 264 24.57 3.51 -11.10
N ALA A 265 24.83 4.77 -11.43
CA ALA A 265 24.94 5.84 -10.43
C ALA A 265 23.54 6.26 -9.98
N MET A 266 23.43 6.60 -8.70
CA MET A 266 22.18 7.08 -8.12
C MET A 266 21.84 8.46 -8.67
N LEU A 267 20.58 8.60 -9.07
CA LEU A 267 19.90 9.86 -9.32
C LEU A 267 18.93 10.15 -8.17
N LEU A 268 18.85 11.41 -7.75
CA LEU A 268 18.01 11.87 -6.64
C LEU A 268 17.37 13.20 -6.98
N TRP A 269 16.05 13.22 -7.08
CA TRP A 269 15.26 14.45 -7.10
C TRP A 269 15.13 15.00 -5.68
N VAL A 270 15.48 16.27 -5.53
CA VAL A 270 15.27 17.09 -4.34
C VAL A 270 14.40 18.27 -4.74
N ARG A 271 13.21 18.38 -4.17
CA ARG A 271 12.45 19.63 -4.29
C ARG A 271 13.03 20.64 -3.33
N ARG A 272 13.27 21.85 -3.83
CA ARG A 272 13.80 22.97 -3.08
C ARG A 272 12.74 24.07 -3.01
N VAL A 273 12.21 24.29 -1.81
CA VAL A 273 10.97 25.04 -1.60
C VAL A 273 11.21 26.27 -0.75
N GLY A 274 10.94 27.46 -1.30
CA GLY A 274 11.10 28.75 -0.63
C GLY A 274 10.25 29.82 -1.36
N PRO A 275 10.80 31.03 -1.60
CA PRO A 275 10.13 32.04 -2.44
C PRO A 275 9.79 31.51 -3.84
N GLU A 276 10.65 30.64 -4.37
CA GLU A 276 10.45 29.86 -5.58
C GLU A 276 10.46 28.37 -5.26
N TRP A 277 9.98 27.54 -6.19
CA TRP A 277 10.05 26.09 -6.07
C TRP A 277 10.82 25.53 -7.24
N HIS A 278 11.85 24.75 -6.94
CA HIS A 278 12.72 24.12 -7.91
C HIS A 278 12.74 22.61 -7.71
N GLU A 279 13.00 21.89 -8.79
CA GLU A 279 13.24 20.45 -8.78
C GLU A 279 14.70 20.24 -9.16
N ASP A 280 15.53 19.90 -8.19
CA ASP A 280 16.97 19.73 -8.36
C ASP A 280 17.31 18.24 -8.48
N LEU A 281 18.07 17.86 -9.51
CA LEU A 281 18.54 16.50 -9.71
C LEU A 281 20.00 16.36 -9.30
N TYR A 282 20.25 15.57 -8.28
CA TYR A 282 21.58 15.19 -7.83
C TYR A 282 21.98 13.82 -8.36
N ARG A 283 23.28 13.63 -8.55
CA ARG A 283 23.90 12.36 -8.97
C ARG A 283 24.99 11.93 -8.00
N SER A 284 25.05 10.64 -7.68
CA SER A 284 26.12 10.06 -6.86
C SER A 284 26.55 8.68 -7.34
N THR A 285 27.86 8.42 -7.35
CA THR A 285 28.44 7.10 -7.67
C THR A 285 28.82 6.28 -6.44
N ASP A 286 28.82 6.90 -5.25
CA ASP A 286 29.32 6.28 -4.02
C ASP A 286 28.33 6.35 -2.83
N GLY A 287 27.26 7.13 -2.97
CA GLY A 287 26.26 7.39 -1.93
C GLY A 287 26.70 8.41 -0.89
N VAL A 288 27.85 9.06 -1.08
CA VAL A 288 28.47 10.01 -0.15
C VAL A 288 28.59 11.38 -0.81
N LYS A 289 29.14 11.44 -2.02
CA LYS A 289 29.28 12.68 -2.79
C LYS A 289 28.13 12.81 -3.76
N PHE A 290 27.40 13.91 -3.67
CA PHE A 290 26.30 14.25 -4.55
C PHE A 290 26.63 15.50 -5.35
N THR A 291 26.45 15.42 -6.66
CA THR A 291 26.66 16.54 -7.58
C THR A 291 25.32 16.94 -8.16
N LEU A 292 24.95 18.22 -8.04
CA LEU A 292 23.80 18.78 -8.76
C LEU A 292 24.10 18.73 -10.27
N ILE A 293 23.27 18.03 -11.04
CA ILE A 293 23.45 17.87 -12.49
C ILE A 293 22.36 18.54 -13.31
N SER A 294 21.21 18.86 -12.73
CA SER A 294 20.11 19.53 -13.44
C SER A 294 19.18 20.26 -12.49
N THR A 295 18.71 21.43 -12.90
CA THR A 295 17.56 22.14 -12.32
C THR A 295 16.67 22.54 -13.49
N PRO A 296 15.87 21.61 -14.06
CA PRO A 296 15.13 21.87 -15.27
C PRO A 296 14.11 22.99 -15.06
N LYS A 297 13.99 23.84 -16.08
CA LYS A 297 12.85 24.77 -16.19
C LYS A 297 11.68 24.01 -16.81
N LEU A 298 10.62 23.83 -16.05
CA LEU A 298 9.42 23.10 -16.44
C LEU A 298 8.27 24.09 -16.64
N ASP A 299 7.43 23.85 -17.65
CA ASP A 299 6.29 24.73 -17.99
C ASP A 299 5.21 24.65 -16.91
N VAL A 300 4.92 23.42 -16.45
CA VAL A 300 4.07 23.18 -15.29
C VAL A 300 4.97 22.94 -14.10
N ARG A 301 4.92 23.82 -13.10
CA ARG A 301 5.71 23.69 -11.85
C ARG A 301 5.21 22.51 -11.02
N PRO A 302 5.96 21.40 -10.88
CA PRO A 302 5.55 20.29 -10.05
C PRO A 302 5.51 20.67 -8.57
N VAL A 303 4.68 19.93 -7.81
CA VAL A 303 4.84 19.82 -6.35
C VAL A 303 5.96 18.84 -6.01
N GLN A 304 6.14 17.84 -6.88
CA GLN A 304 7.19 16.82 -6.78
C GLN A 304 7.33 16.07 -8.11
N ILE A 305 8.58 15.73 -8.45
CA ILE A 305 8.95 14.69 -9.42
C ILE A 305 9.34 13.42 -8.64
N THR A 306 8.81 12.28 -9.07
CA THR A 306 8.93 10.99 -8.36
C THR A 306 10.08 10.13 -8.90
N ASP A 307 10.13 8.86 -8.49
CA ASP A 307 11.20 7.93 -8.84
C ASP A 307 11.46 7.84 -10.36
N VAL A 308 12.74 7.71 -10.70
CA VAL A 308 13.24 7.57 -12.07
C VAL A 308 13.31 6.09 -12.43
N PHE A 309 12.73 5.71 -13.56
CA PHE A 309 12.79 4.36 -14.12
C PHE A 309 13.14 4.41 -15.61
N ALA A 310 13.74 3.34 -16.13
CA ALA A 310 14.11 3.25 -17.53
C ALA A 310 12.95 2.70 -18.37
N VAL A 311 12.69 3.34 -19.51
CA VAL A 311 11.76 2.85 -20.55
C VAL A 311 12.54 2.69 -21.85
N PRO A 312 12.66 1.46 -22.40
CA PRO A 312 13.36 1.20 -23.65
C PRO A 312 12.89 2.14 -24.77
N SER A 313 13.84 2.63 -25.58
CA SER A 313 13.66 3.62 -26.67
C SER A 313 13.23 5.04 -26.26
N VAL A 314 12.76 5.24 -25.02
CA VAL A 314 12.40 6.56 -24.49
C VAL A 314 13.57 7.17 -23.71
N GLY A 315 14.20 6.37 -22.83
CA GLY A 315 15.26 6.81 -21.92
C GLY A 315 14.83 6.70 -20.47
N LEU A 316 15.35 7.59 -19.63
CA LEU A 316 14.89 7.75 -18.25
C LEU A 316 13.52 8.44 -18.24
N MET A 317 12.63 7.99 -17.36
CA MET A 317 11.30 8.57 -17.15
C MET A 317 11.06 8.75 -15.66
N ALA A 318 10.41 9.84 -15.27
CA ALA A 318 9.83 10.03 -13.95
C ALA A 318 8.42 10.63 -14.09
N LEU A 319 7.54 10.32 -13.15
CA LEU A 319 6.20 10.91 -13.10
C LEU A 319 6.20 12.13 -12.18
N TRP A 320 5.29 13.07 -12.42
CA TRP A 320 5.14 14.27 -11.60
C TRP A 320 3.67 14.62 -11.39
N PHE A 321 3.41 15.39 -10.34
CA PHE A 321 2.09 15.96 -10.08
C PHE A 321 2.24 17.44 -9.68
N ALA A 322 1.25 18.26 -10.04
CA ALA A 322 1.22 19.69 -9.74
C ALA A 322 -0.18 20.12 -9.29
N GLY A 323 -0.26 21.11 -8.41
CA GLY A 323 -1.51 21.58 -7.82
C GLY A 323 -1.26 22.39 -6.55
N ASN A 324 -2.34 22.71 -5.83
CA ASN A 324 -2.31 23.56 -4.63
C ASN A 324 -3.01 22.92 -3.41
N TYR A 325 -3.47 21.67 -3.52
CA TYR A 325 -4.27 20.94 -2.51
C TYR A 325 -5.64 21.57 -2.16
N GLY A 326 -6.03 22.63 -2.86
CA GLY A 326 -7.33 23.28 -2.82
C GLY A 326 -8.43 22.45 -3.48
N THR A 327 -9.61 23.04 -3.56
CA THR A 327 -10.81 22.41 -4.15
C THR A 327 -11.04 22.85 -5.60
N ASP A 328 -10.26 23.79 -6.10
CA ASP A 328 -10.30 24.25 -7.48
C ASP A 328 -9.72 23.21 -8.44
N ALA A 329 -10.26 23.18 -9.66
CA ALA A 329 -9.85 22.26 -10.70
C ALA A 329 -8.57 22.76 -11.40
N THR A 330 -7.47 22.84 -10.65
CA THR A 330 -6.16 23.33 -11.12
C THR A 330 -5.08 22.25 -11.08
N ASN A 331 -5.43 21.04 -10.65
CA ASN A 331 -4.46 19.98 -10.47
C ASN A 331 -4.10 19.29 -11.79
N SER A 332 -2.90 18.78 -11.88
CA SER A 332 -2.37 18.09 -13.07
C SER A 332 -1.35 17.03 -12.68
N TRP A 333 -1.08 16.13 -13.62
CA TRP A 333 0.01 15.18 -13.53
C TRP A 333 0.56 14.86 -14.92
N GLY A 334 1.76 14.32 -14.96
CA GLY A 334 2.41 14.00 -16.22
C GLY A 334 3.69 13.20 -16.02
N MET A 335 4.52 13.24 -17.07
CA MET A 335 5.86 12.65 -17.05
C MET A 335 6.93 13.68 -17.43
N VAL A 336 8.15 13.40 -17.01
CA VAL A 336 9.38 13.98 -17.56
C VAL A 336 10.25 12.86 -18.11
N THR A 337 10.94 13.10 -19.23
CA THR A 337 11.83 12.12 -19.85
C THR A 337 13.21 12.70 -20.15
N SER A 338 14.24 11.87 -20.05
CA SER A 338 15.64 12.23 -20.33
C SER A 338 16.33 11.15 -21.16
N LYS A 339 17.15 11.58 -22.13
CA LYS A 339 17.96 10.72 -23.01
C LYS A 339 19.46 10.79 -22.73
N ASP A 340 19.86 11.61 -21.76
CA ASP A 340 21.25 12.00 -21.50
C ASP A 340 21.63 11.86 -20.02
N ASP A 341 21.11 10.79 -19.39
CA ASP A 341 21.34 10.46 -17.98
C ASP A 341 20.98 11.60 -17.02
N GLY A 342 19.84 12.24 -17.28
CA GLY A 342 19.23 13.23 -16.38
C GLY A 342 19.78 14.64 -16.51
N LYS A 343 20.65 14.92 -17.48
CA LYS A 343 21.17 16.28 -17.70
C LYS A 343 20.08 17.21 -18.23
N THR A 344 19.28 16.74 -19.19
CA THR A 344 18.12 17.47 -19.72
C THR A 344 16.85 16.66 -19.59
N TRP A 345 15.72 17.36 -19.41
CA TRP A 345 14.41 16.77 -19.20
C TRP A 345 13.35 17.42 -20.09
N THR A 346 12.50 16.61 -20.70
CA THR A 346 11.32 17.06 -21.46
C THR A 346 10.06 16.78 -20.66
N GLN A 347 9.25 17.80 -20.38
CA GLN A 347 7.98 17.66 -19.68
C GLN A 347 6.83 17.31 -20.65
N THR A 348 5.95 16.42 -20.23
CA THR A 348 4.70 16.11 -20.93
C THR A 348 3.56 16.00 -19.92
N PRO A 349 2.66 16.99 -19.84
CA PRO A 349 1.40 16.86 -19.11
C PRO A 349 0.52 15.76 -19.71
N ILE A 350 -0.11 14.94 -18.85
CA ILE A 350 -1.01 13.85 -19.26
C ILE A 350 -2.46 14.26 -19.01
N GLU A 351 -2.80 14.69 -17.79
CA GLU A 351 -4.09 15.29 -17.47
C GLU A 351 -3.88 16.62 -16.73
N SER A 352 -4.79 17.57 -16.97
CA SER A 352 -4.80 18.90 -16.35
C SER A 352 -6.22 19.33 -16.01
N GLY A 353 -6.36 20.29 -15.10
CA GLY A 353 -7.67 20.81 -14.69
C GLY A 353 -8.46 19.82 -13.84
N LEU A 354 -7.75 18.96 -13.09
CA LEU A 354 -8.36 17.93 -12.27
C LEU A 354 -8.85 18.52 -10.94
N PRO A 355 -10.06 18.16 -10.49
CA PRO A 355 -10.46 18.38 -9.11
C PRO A 355 -9.65 17.44 -8.17
N LYS A 356 -9.62 17.77 -6.89
CA LYS A 356 -8.81 17.06 -5.88
C LYS A 356 -9.12 15.56 -5.81
N GLU A 357 -10.39 15.19 -5.97
CA GLU A 357 -10.89 13.82 -5.94
C GLU A 357 -10.34 12.96 -7.09
N GLN A 358 -9.88 13.61 -8.17
CA GLN A 358 -9.38 12.96 -9.38
C GLN A 358 -7.87 13.13 -9.56
N TRP A 359 -7.17 13.72 -8.58
CA TRP A 359 -5.77 14.06 -8.68
C TRP A 359 -4.87 12.92 -8.20
N PRO A 360 -4.14 12.22 -9.10
CA PRO A 360 -3.13 11.26 -8.67
C PRO A 360 -1.89 12.01 -8.18
N THR A 361 -1.53 11.80 -6.91
CA THR A 361 -0.34 12.39 -6.29
C THR A 361 0.70 11.32 -6.01
N GLU A 362 1.96 11.74 -5.89
CA GLU A 362 3.11 10.90 -5.52
C GLU A 362 3.12 9.51 -6.20
N PRO A 363 2.99 9.43 -7.54
CA PRO A 363 2.93 8.15 -8.24
C PRO A 363 4.25 7.36 -8.18
N ALA A 364 4.15 6.04 -8.17
CA ALA A 364 5.27 5.12 -8.39
C ALA A 364 4.97 4.25 -9.62
N ALA A 365 5.97 3.97 -10.45
CA ALA A 365 5.79 3.28 -11.72
C ALA A 365 6.86 2.20 -11.98
N VAL A 366 6.48 1.21 -12.79
CA VAL A 366 7.38 0.17 -13.30
C VAL A 366 7.13 -0.06 -14.79
N TYR A 367 8.19 -0.30 -15.55
CA TYR A 367 8.10 -0.78 -16.92
C TYR A 367 7.94 -2.30 -16.92
N LEU A 368 6.86 -2.79 -17.54
CA LEU A 368 6.49 -4.21 -17.57
C LEU A 368 6.96 -4.95 -18.84
N GLY A 369 7.61 -4.27 -19.78
CA GLY A 369 7.93 -4.81 -21.11
C GLY A 369 6.87 -4.47 -22.17
N ASP A 370 7.24 -4.61 -23.44
CA ASP A 370 6.35 -4.42 -24.61
C ASP A 370 5.59 -3.08 -24.62
N GLY A 371 6.25 -2.01 -24.19
CA GLY A 371 5.65 -0.68 -24.10
C GLY A 371 4.68 -0.48 -22.93
N LYS A 372 4.48 -1.50 -22.08
CA LYS A 372 3.57 -1.43 -20.94
C LYS A 372 4.24 -0.76 -19.74
N ILE A 373 3.58 0.24 -19.17
CA ILE A 373 3.95 0.86 -17.89
C ILE A 373 2.75 0.76 -16.97
N LEU A 374 2.99 0.32 -15.73
CA LEU A 374 1.99 0.35 -14.66
C LEU A 374 2.46 1.30 -13.57
N ALA A 375 1.55 2.17 -13.13
CA ALA A 375 1.78 3.07 -12.03
C ALA A 375 0.64 3.00 -11.01
N ILE A 376 0.99 3.22 -9.74
CA ILE A 376 0.06 3.39 -8.64
C ILE A 376 0.29 4.76 -8.04
N ALA A 377 -0.79 5.50 -7.79
CA ALA A 377 -0.72 6.84 -7.24
C ALA A 377 -1.59 6.97 -5.99
N ARG A 378 -1.11 7.80 -5.07
CA ARG A 378 -1.86 8.27 -3.92
C ARG A 378 -3.08 9.07 -4.37
N THR A 379 -4.09 9.09 -3.52
CA THR A 379 -5.21 10.02 -3.59
C THR A 379 -5.16 10.98 -2.41
N GLU A 380 -5.69 12.19 -2.62
CA GLU A 380 -5.86 13.20 -1.56
C GLU A 380 -7.21 13.09 -0.85
N MET A 381 -7.98 12.04 -1.15
CA MET A 381 -9.23 11.74 -0.46
C MET A 381 -8.97 11.02 0.86
N GLY A 382 -9.61 11.50 1.92
CA GLY A 382 -9.55 10.93 3.26
C GLY A 382 -10.85 10.24 3.66
N GLY A 383 -11.03 10.06 4.97
CA GLY A 383 -12.26 9.55 5.56
C GLY A 383 -12.42 8.03 5.47
N PRO A 384 -13.57 7.51 5.92
CA PRO A 384 -13.80 6.08 6.06
C PRO A 384 -14.66 5.55 4.90
N SER A 385 -14.27 5.79 3.65
CA SER A 385 -14.97 5.33 2.42
C SER A 385 -13.98 4.84 1.36
N THR A 386 -14.42 3.99 0.42
CA THR A 386 -13.58 3.50 -0.69
C THR A 386 -13.18 4.57 -1.70
N VAL A 387 -13.75 5.79 -1.65
CA VAL A 387 -13.32 6.94 -2.49
C VAL A 387 -11.83 7.26 -2.30
N ARG A 388 -11.26 6.90 -1.14
CA ARG A 388 -9.84 7.06 -0.82
C ARG A 388 -8.93 5.99 -1.43
N SER A 389 -9.44 5.13 -2.31
CA SER A 389 -8.61 4.11 -2.93
C SER A 389 -7.54 4.75 -3.82
N GLN A 390 -6.39 4.06 -3.94
CA GLN A 390 -5.33 4.51 -4.83
C GLN A 390 -5.76 4.45 -6.29
N PHE A 391 -5.15 5.30 -7.11
CA PHE A 391 -5.29 5.22 -8.56
C PHE A 391 -4.30 4.21 -9.14
N GLN A 392 -4.73 3.49 -10.17
CA GLN A 392 -3.87 2.79 -11.10
C GLN A 392 -3.85 3.56 -12.41
N MET A 393 -2.65 3.89 -12.91
CA MET A 393 -2.47 4.41 -14.26
C MET A 393 -1.70 3.40 -15.10
N ILE A 394 -2.09 3.26 -16.36
CA ILE A 394 -1.40 2.37 -17.31
C ILE A 394 -1.11 3.06 -18.62
N SER A 395 -0.01 2.66 -19.25
CA SER A 395 0.29 2.95 -20.64
C SER A 395 0.63 1.65 -21.36
N THR A 396 0.30 1.55 -22.64
CA THR A 396 0.62 0.38 -23.51
C THR A 396 1.50 0.76 -24.70
N ASP A 397 1.99 1.99 -24.73
CA ASP A 397 2.66 2.59 -25.90
C ASP A 397 3.89 3.42 -25.50
N TYR A 398 4.63 2.94 -24.50
CA TYR A 398 5.86 3.57 -23.98
C TYR A 398 5.61 4.94 -23.34
N GLY A 399 4.43 5.14 -22.74
CA GLY A 399 4.07 6.37 -22.04
C GLY A 399 3.48 7.47 -22.93
N LYS A 400 3.15 7.18 -24.21
CA LYS A 400 2.56 8.19 -25.11
C LYS A 400 1.10 8.47 -24.76
N THR A 401 0.34 7.44 -24.42
CA THR A 401 -1.04 7.54 -23.94
C THR A 401 -1.20 6.80 -22.63
N TRP A 402 -2.15 7.28 -21.83
CA TRP A 402 -2.41 6.77 -20.49
C TRP A 402 -3.90 6.66 -20.21
N THR A 403 -4.27 5.69 -19.41
CA THR A 403 -5.58 5.61 -18.76
C THR A 403 -5.41 5.51 -17.26
N ARG A 404 -6.40 5.98 -16.51
CA ARG A 404 -6.41 5.95 -15.03
C ARG A 404 -7.74 5.38 -14.53
N ALA A 405 -7.67 4.58 -13.48
CA ALA A 405 -8.83 4.00 -12.81
C ALA A 405 -8.61 3.89 -11.30
N GLN A 406 -9.71 3.82 -10.54
CA GLN A 406 -9.69 3.57 -9.10
C GLN A 406 -9.43 2.08 -8.81
N THR A 407 -8.66 1.80 -7.76
CA THR A 407 -8.33 0.44 -7.33
C THR A 407 -9.24 -0.04 -6.19
N ASN A 408 -9.06 -1.29 -5.76
CA ASN A 408 -9.59 -1.81 -4.49
C ASN A 408 -8.62 -1.61 -3.29
N ILE A 409 -7.55 -0.82 -3.45
CA ILE A 409 -6.57 -0.55 -2.40
C ILE A 409 -7.05 0.63 -1.55
N SER A 410 -7.96 0.33 -0.62
CA SER A 410 -8.59 1.31 0.27
C SER A 410 -7.96 1.38 1.67
N ASP A 411 -7.03 0.48 2.01
CA ASP A 411 -6.34 0.37 3.30
C ASP A 411 -5.13 1.31 3.42
N VAL A 412 -5.18 2.43 2.71
CA VAL A 412 -4.17 3.48 2.67
C VAL A 412 -4.84 4.84 2.86
N ALA A 413 -4.12 5.79 3.45
CA ALA A 413 -4.58 7.16 3.62
C ALA A 413 -3.39 8.11 3.44
N ALA A 414 -3.45 8.94 2.39
CA ALA A 414 -2.45 9.97 2.10
C ALA A 414 -0.98 9.47 2.10
N SER A 415 -0.71 8.21 1.76
CA SER A 415 0.64 7.63 1.74
C SER A 415 1.11 7.36 0.32
N THR A 416 2.37 7.70 0.06
CA THR A 416 3.10 7.35 -1.16
C THR A 416 3.20 5.83 -1.32
N PRO A 417 2.89 5.27 -2.51
CA PRO A 417 3.22 3.91 -2.87
C PRO A 417 4.68 3.77 -3.34
N SER A 418 5.19 2.53 -3.35
CA SER A 418 6.44 2.17 -4.01
C SER A 418 6.29 0.79 -4.67
N LEU A 419 6.89 0.60 -5.84
CA LEU A 419 6.75 -0.61 -6.66
C LEU A 419 8.10 -1.27 -6.92
N ILE A 420 8.13 -2.59 -6.87
CA ILE A 420 9.25 -3.43 -7.35
C ILE A 420 8.69 -4.48 -8.30
N LEU A 421 9.17 -4.48 -9.55
CA LEU A 421 9.00 -5.62 -10.45
C LEU A 421 10.20 -6.56 -10.25
N ASP A 422 9.94 -7.73 -9.70
CA ASP A 422 10.98 -8.74 -9.52
C ASP A 422 11.29 -9.41 -10.86
N ALA A 423 12.51 -9.22 -11.37
CA ALA A 423 12.89 -9.71 -12.69
C ALA A 423 12.98 -11.25 -12.77
N LYS A 424 13.18 -11.92 -11.64
CA LYS A 424 13.36 -13.39 -11.57
C LYS A 424 12.03 -14.14 -11.64
N THR A 425 11.04 -13.64 -10.92
CA THR A 425 9.71 -14.26 -10.80
C THR A 425 8.66 -13.59 -11.69
N GLY A 426 8.90 -12.35 -12.14
CA GLY A 426 7.93 -11.53 -12.84
C GLY A 426 6.80 -10.99 -11.93
N LEU A 427 6.91 -11.19 -10.61
CA LEU A 427 5.94 -10.69 -9.65
C LEU A 427 6.15 -9.22 -9.33
N LEU A 428 5.05 -8.49 -9.18
CA LEU A 428 5.03 -7.09 -8.77
C LEU A 428 4.72 -7.00 -7.29
N SER A 429 5.60 -6.34 -6.55
CA SER A 429 5.36 -5.94 -5.16
C SER A 429 4.97 -4.47 -5.08
N LEU A 430 3.83 -4.19 -4.43
CA LEU A 430 3.39 -2.85 -4.07
C LEU A 430 3.52 -2.65 -2.56
N TYR A 431 4.21 -1.59 -2.17
CA TYR A 431 4.42 -1.18 -0.79
C TYR A 431 3.76 0.16 -0.51
N TYR A 432 3.17 0.30 0.68
CA TYR A 432 2.60 1.55 1.17
C TYR A 432 2.46 1.51 2.69
N TYR A 433 2.39 2.68 3.31
CA TYR A 433 2.16 2.80 4.75
C TYR A 433 0.69 3.13 5.05
N GLN A 434 0.11 2.43 6.01
CA GLN A 434 -1.23 2.70 6.53
C GLN A 434 -1.13 3.66 7.73
N ARG A 435 -1.30 4.96 7.46
CA ARG A 435 -1.33 6.03 8.48
C ARG A 435 -2.52 5.90 9.44
N GLY A 436 -2.34 6.29 10.71
CA GLY A 436 -3.45 6.41 11.69
C GLY A 436 -3.88 5.10 12.36
N LYS A 437 -3.67 3.96 11.70
CA LYS A 437 -4.41 2.71 11.92
C LYS A 437 -3.45 1.57 12.27
N GLY A 438 -2.82 1.64 13.44
CA GLY A 438 -1.77 0.68 13.83
C GLY A 438 -0.39 0.97 13.24
N GLY A 439 -0.27 1.97 12.35
CA GLY A 439 1.01 2.35 11.75
C GLY A 439 1.67 1.19 10.98
N VAL A 440 0.96 0.61 10.02
CA VAL A 440 1.41 -0.64 9.36
C VAL A 440 2.04 -0.34 8.01
N LEU A 441 3.28 -0.79 7.80
CA LEU A 441 3.88 -0.89 6.47
C LEU A 441 3.37 -2.16 5.80
N ARG A 442 2.76 -2.04 4.62
CA ARG A 442 2.05 -3.12 3.94
C ARG A 442 2.71 -3.50 2.61
N ARG A 443 2.55 -4.76 2.22
CA ARG A 443 2.92 -5.30 0.90
C ARG A 443 1.73 -5.98 0.24
N ARG A 444 1.57 -5.80 -1.07
CA ARG A 444 0.75 -6.64 -1.95
C ARG A 444 1.64 -7.24 -3.03
N VAL A 445 1.47 -8.52 -3.36
CA VAL A 445 2.26 -9.23 -4.37
C VAL A 445 1.33 -9.82 -5.42
N VAL A 446 1.58 -9.54 -6.70
CA VAL A 446 0.71 -9.98 -7.79
C VAL A 446 1.48 -10.25 -9.08
N GLU A 447 0.97 -11.14 -9.93
CA GLU A 447 1.38 -11.16 -11.34
C GLU A 447 0.79 -9.93 -12.06
N PRO A 448 1.62 -9.06 -12.69
CA PRO A 448 1.13 -7.81 -13.28
C PRO A 448 -0.08 -7.98 -14.21
N LYS A 449 -0.10 -9.06 -15.00
CA LYS A 449 -1.18 -9.34 -15.97
C LYS A 449 -2.57 -9.47 -15.32
N HIS A 450 -2.65 -9.86 -14.05
CA HIS A 450 -3.92 -10.02 -13.36
C HIS A 450 -4.57 -8.67 -13.04
N VAL A 451 -3.77 -7.64 -12.75
CA VAL A 451 -4.26 -6.32 -12.33
C VAL A 451 -4.17 -5.26 -13.42
N PHE A 452 -3.33 -5.45 -14.46
CA PHE A 452 -3.02 -4.42 -15.46
C PHE A 452 -4.27 -3.79 -16.08
N THR A 453 -5.26 -4.59 -16.49
CA THR A 453 -6.56 -4.12 -16.98
C THR A 453 -7.71 -4.32 -15.98
N HIS A 454 -7.40 -4.76 -14.75
CA HIS A 454 -8.39 -5.08 -13.72
C HIS A 454 -8.00 -4.44 -12.38
N PRO A 455 -8.13 -3.11 -12.26
CA PRO A 455 -7.64 -2.36 -11.10
C PRO A 455 -8.34 -2.72 -9.77
N LEU A 456 -9.47 -3.42 -9.82
CA LEU A 456 -10.19 -3.91 -8.64
C LEU A 456 -9.73 -5.30 -8.15
N LEU A 457 -8.75 -5.92 -8.82
CA LEU A 457 -8.27 -7.27 -8.50
C LEU A 457 -6.92 -7.28 -7.78
N TRP A 458 -6.51 -6.19 -7.11
CA TRP A 458 -5.32 -6.24 -6.27
C TRP A 458 -5.53 -7.23 -5.11
N PRO A 459 -4.55 -8.12 -4.85
CA PRO A 459 -4.66 -9.11 -3.79
C PRO A 459 -4.57 -8.45 -2.42
N VAL A 460 -5.05 -9.16 -1.40
CA VAL A 460 -4.99 -8.75 0.01
C VAL A 460 -3.54 -8.40 0.41
N SER A 461 -3.38 -7.37 1.24
CA SER A 461 -2.08 -6.95 1.74
C SER A 461 -1.60 -7.80 2.92
N GLU A 462 -0.30 -7.86 3.14
CA GLU A 462 0.31 -8.38 4.37
C GLU A 462 1.09 -7.27 5.09
N ALA A 463 1.24 -7.41 6.40
CA ALA A 463 2.04 -6.50 7.21
C ALA A 463 3.54 -6.87 7.11
N VAL A 464 4.36 -5.87 6.82
CA VAL A 464 5.82 -5.99 6.66
C VAL A 464 6.57 -5.44 7.87
N ALA A 465 6.08 -4.34 8.43
CA ALA A 465 6.63 -3.71 9.63
C ALA A 465 5.53 -2.88 10.30
N THR A 466 5.74 -2.53 11.55
CA THR A 466 4.92 -1.55 12.28
C THR A 466 5.76 -0.29 12.59
N GLY A 467 5.08 0.81 12.83
CA GLY A 467 5.62 2.12 13.16
C GLY A 467 4.58 2.95 13.90
N SER A 468 4.77 4.27 13.93
CA SER A 468 3.88 5.20 14.61
C SER A 468 2.49 5.21 13.99
N GLU A 469 1.48 5.26 14.85
CA GLU A 469 0.08 5.45 14.48
C GLU A 469 -0.24 6.91 14.16
N ILE A 470 0.66 7.86 14.44
CA ILE A 470 0.39 9.28 14.20
C ILE A 470 0.43 9.54 12.70
N ALA A 471 -0.73 9.95 12.16
CA ALA A 471 -1.02 9.93 10.74
C ALA A 471 0.10 10.51 9.86
N TYR A 472 0.26 11.84 9.86
CA TYR A 472 1.24 12.50 9.00
C TYR A 472 2.68 12.38 9.52
N ASP A 473 2.90 11.91 10.75
CA ASP A 473 4.24 11.76 11.33
C ASP A 473 4.85 10.36 11.05
N ALA A 474 4.27 9.64 10.08
CA ALA A 474 4.79 8.37 9.59
C ALA A 474 4.46 8.11 8.11
N GLY A 475 5.24 7.24 7.47
CA GLY A 475 4.99 6.71 6.13
C GLY A 475 6.04 7.08 5.08
N ASN A 476 5.59 7.48 3.89
CA ASN A 476 6.41 7.71 2.68
C ASN A 476 7.44 6.58 2.47
N VAL A 477 6.93 5.36 2.25
CA VAL A 477 7.81 4.24 1.94
C VAL A 477 8.51 4.44 0.60
N ASN A 478 9.79 4.12 0.53
CA ASN A 478 10.55 4.04 -0.71
C ASN A 478 11.39 2.75 -0.71
N THR A 479 11.55 2.12 -1.87
CA THR A 479 12.08 0.75 -1.93
C THR A 479 13.19 0.58 -2.96
N THR A 480 14.07 -0.40 -2.70
CA THR A 480 15.11 -0.87 -3.61
C THR A 480 15.40 -2.35 -3.40
N VAL A 481 16.26 -2.92 -4.24
CA VAL A 481 16.56 -4.35 -4.28
C VAL A 481 18.07 -4.57 -4.28
N ILE A 482 18.53 -5.56 -3.49
CA ILE A 482 19.87 -6.16 -3.63
C ILE A 482 19.68 -7.67 -3.61
N GLY A 483 20.03 -8.33 -4.73
CA GLY A 483 19.80 -9.77 -4.89
C GLY A 483 18.31 -10.13 -4.77
N ASP A 484 18.00 -11.18 -4.02
CA ASP A 484 16.63 -11.64 -3.74
C ASP A 484 16.02 -10.95 -2.49
N THR A 485 16.44 -9.73 -2.16
CA THR A 485 16.01 -9.00 -0.96
C THR A 485 15.52 -7.61 -1.30
N HIS A 486 14.33 -7.28 -0.80
CA HIS A 486 13.75 -5.96 -0.86
C HIS A 486 14.08 -5.19 0.42
N TYR A 487 14.45 -3.93 0.23
CA TYR A 487 14.71 -2.99 1.32
C TYR A 487 13.72 -1.83 1.23
N LEU A 488 13.14 -1.46 2.37
CA LEU A 488 12.05 -0.50 2.43
C LEU A 488 12.35 0.57 3.47
N SER A 489 12.68 1.78 3.03
CA SER A 489 12.81 2.90 3.95
C SER A 489 11.45 3.56 4.20
N PHE A 490 11.19 3.99 5.42
CA PHE A 490 10.01 4.77 5.81
C PHE A 490 10.34 5.62 7.04
N TYR A 491 9.57 6.67 7.32
CA TYR A 491 9.72 7.42 8.57
C TYR A 491 8.58 7.12 9.53
N SER A 492 8.83 7.33 10.81
CA SER A 492 7.90 7.01 11.88
C SER A 492 8.26 7.78 13.15
N GLY A 493 7.29 8.43 13.78
CA GLY A 493 7.45 9.03 15.11
C GLY A 493 6.34 10.00 15.45
N LYS A 494 6.70 11.10 16.10
CA LYS A 494 5.79 12.19 16.50
C LYS A 494 6.52 13.52 16.42
N ALA A 495 5.97 14.50 15.71
CA ALA A 495 6.55 15.84 15.68
C ALA A 495 6.81 16.38 17.11
N PRO A 496 7.99 16.99 17.37
CA PRO A 496 9.01 17.37 16.39
C PRO A 496 10.01 16.26 16.03
N ASP A 497 9.95 15.08 16.67
CA ASP A 497 10.96 14.04 16.57
C ASP A 497 10.43 12.77 15.87
N THR A 498 10.95 12.51 14.66
CA THR A 498 10.64 11.29 13.90
C THR A 498 11.93 10.56 13.55
N ALA A 499 11.85 9.25 13.37
CA ALA A 499 12.97 8.42 12.94
C ALA A 499 12.81 7.99 11.46
N VAL A 500 13.93 7.72 10.80
CA VAL A 500 13.97 7.00 9.51
C VAL A 500 14.40 5.57 9.78
N LEU A 501 13.62 4.64 9.25
CA LEU A 501 13.75 3.20 9.45
C LEU A 501 13.92 2.48 8.11
N VAL A 502 14.49 1.29 8.14
CA VAL A 502 14.54 0.36 7.00
C VAL A 502 14.00 -1.01 7.42
N SER A 503 13.03 -1.53 6.67
CA SER A 503 12.61 -2.94 6.76
C SER A 503 13.29 -3.77 5.67
N VAL A 504 13.55 -5.04 5.98
CA VAL A 504 14.24 -5.99 5.09
C VAL A 504 13.32 -7.19 4.91
N VAL A 505 12.98 -7.50 3.66
CA VAL A 505 12.06 -8.58 3.32
C VAL A 505 12.57 -9.36 2.13
N GLU A 506 12.39 -10.68 2.16
CA GLU A 506 12.68 -11.52 1.00
C GLU A 506 11.78 -11.16 -0.19
N ALA A 507 12.35 -11.21 -1.39
CA ALA A 507 11.61 -11.08 -2.63
C ALA A 507 10.53 -12.18 -2.73
N PRO A 508 9.39 -11.89 -3.36
CA PRO A 508 8.32 -12.88 -3.50
C PRO A 508 8.81 -14.09 -4.31
N GLY A 509 8.45 -15.30 -3.87
CA GLY A 509 8.91 -16.54 -4.53
C GLY A 509 10.36 -16.93 -4.19
N GLY A 510 11.03 -16.20 -3.30
CA GLY A 510 12.23 -16.70 -2.64
C GLY A 510 11.89 -17.94 -1.82
N GLU A 511 12.18 -19.13 -2.34
CA GLU A 511 12.24 -20.32 -1.50
C GLU A 511 13.28 -20.08 -0.41
N GLY A 512 12.81 -20.08 0.84
CA GLY A 512 13.67 -20.09 2.01
C GLY A 512 14.60 -21.30 1.96
N LYS A 513 15.82 -21.10 1.48
CA LYS A 513 16.96 -21.93 1.89
C LYS A 513 17.39 -21.45 3.27
N LYS A 514 16.67 -21.90 4.30
CA LYS A 514 17.21 -21.99 5.65
C LYS A 514 17.21 -23.45 6.09
#